data_AF-A0A0P7YI92-F1
#
_entry.id   AF-A0A0P7YI92-F1
#
_cell.length_a   1.000
_cell.length_b   1.000
_cell.length_c   1.000
_cell.angle_alpha   90.00
_cell.angle_beta   90.00
_cell.angle_gamma   90.00
#
_symmetry.space_group_name_H-M   'P 1'
#
loop_
_entity.id
_entity.type
_entity.pdbx_description
1 polymer ?
#
loop_
_entity_poly.entity_id
_entity_poly.type
_entity_poly.pdbx_seq_one_letter_code
_entity_poly.pdbx_strand_id
1 'polypeptide(L)'
;MKVLSEINMGFAALLLIFVFLAGPTMAILGDFFGGLAAYAREIVPLSNPVGREDTGFLHGWTTFYWAWWISWSPFVGMFIARVSRGRTVREFITCVLLIPSLVCVFWMATFGGTAITQVVEGAQDSGVFQNVIGAYRPEISLFAMLRELPLASITSLLGVILVVIFFVTSSDSGSLVIDTITAGGKVDAPVIQRIFWCIFEGAVAAVLLIGAAGTAGLDSLQAMVISTGLLFTMVLLVMCWAIFKGLKSEHR
;
A
#
# COMPACT_ATOMS: atom_id res chain seq x y z
N MET A 1 -6.73 9.45 -17.35
CA MET A 1 -6.05 9.06 -16.10
C MET A 1 -5.89 10.18 -15.10
N LYS A 2 -5.33 11.34 -15.47
CA LYS A 2 -5.14 12.47 -14.54
C LYS A 2 -6.41 12.87 -13.78
N VAL A 3 -7.52 13.10 -14.50
CA VAL A 3 -8.83 13.46 -13.90
C VAL A 3 -9.36 12.36 -12.97
N LEU A 4 -9.22 11.09 -13.36
CA LEU A 4 -9.71 9.96 -12.55
C LEU A 4 -8.90 9.83 -11.25
N SER A 5 -7.59 10.04 -11.31
CA SER A 5 -6.69 10.06 -10.14
C SER A 5 -6.99 11.25 -9.22
N GLU A 6 -7.21 12.45 -9.77
CA GLU A 6 -7.57 13.65 -9.00
C GLU A 6 -8.92 13.48 -8.27
N ILE A 7 -9.94 12.95 -8.97
CA ILE A 7 -11.24 12.63 -8.35
C ILE A 7 -11.08 11.57 -7.25
N ASN A 8 -10.28 10.53 -7.52
CA ASN A 8 -10.03 9.47 -6.54
C ASN A 8 -9.37 9.99 -5.26
N MET A 9 -8.36 10.86 -5.40
CA MET A 9 -7.72 11.51 -4.26
C MET A 9 -8.69 12.40 -3.49
N GLY A 10 -9.61 13.09 -4.19
CA GLY A 10 -10.70 13.83 -3.56
C GLY A 10 -11.65 12.95 -2.75
N PHE A 11 -12.06 11.80 -3.30
CA PHE A 11 -12.90 10.83 -2.59
C PHE A 11 -12.18 10.18 -1.41
N ALA A 12 -10.91 9.87 -1.54
CA ALA A 12 -10.11 9.30 -0.45
C ALA A 12 -9.95 10.30 0.69
N ALA A 13 -9.68 11.57 0.37
CA ALA A 13 -9.63 12.65 1.35
C ALA A 13 -11.00 12.89 2.01
N LEU A 14 -12.10 12.87 1.24
CA LEU A 14 -13.45 12.99 1.77
C LEU A 14 -13.78 11.86 2.74
N LEU A 15 -13.46 10.62 2.39
CA LEU A 15 -13.69 9.47 3.25
C LEU A 15 -12.83 9.54 4.53
N LEU A 16 -11.55 9.91 4.40
CA LEU A 16 -10.66 10.10 5.54
C LEU A 16 -11.21 11.17 6.50
N ILE A 17 -11.58 12.34 5.98
CA ILE A 17 -12.14 13.44 6.78
C ILE A 17 -13.45 13.00 7.44
N PHE A 18 -14.31 12.29 6.70
CA PHE A 18 -15.54 11.75 7.24
C PHE A 18 -15.27 10.82 8.42
N VAL A 19 -14.40 9.81 8.27
CA VAL A 19 -14.10 8.85 9.34
C VAL A 19 -13.44 9.55 10.53
N PHE A 20 -12.57 10.52 10.28
CA PHE A 20 -11.94 11.32 11.34
C PHE A 20 -12.95 12.10 12.18
N LEU A 21 -13.97 12.69 11.55
CA LEU A 21 -15.00 13.50 12.21
C LEU A 21 -16.13 12.65 12.82
N ALA A 22 -16.49 11.54 12.17
CA ALA A 22 -17.57 10.67 12.60
C ALA A 22 -17.11 9.60 13.62
N GLY A 23 -15.82 9.27 13.61
CA GLY A 23 -15.18 8.37 14.56
C GLY A 23 -14.73 9.10 15.84
N PRO A 24 -13.99 8.40 16.73
CA PRO A 24 -13.54 8.95 18.01
C PRO A 24 -12.35 9.92 17.80
N THR A 25 -12.62 11.15 17.34
CA THR A 25 -11.60 12.13 16.90
C THR A 25 -10.45 12.31 17.90
N MET A 26 -10.74 12.40 19.20
CA MET A 26 -9.71 12.57 20.23
C MET A 26 -8.84 11.31 20.38
N ALA A 27 -9.42 10.12 20.27
CA ALA A 27 -8.67 8.87 20.27
C ALA A 27 -7.78 8.78 19.02
N ILE A 28 -8.30 9.13 17.85
CA ILE A 28 -7.55 9.15 16.59
C ILE A 28 -6.34 10.09 16.67
N LEU A 29 -6.51 11.29 17.24
CA LEU A 29 -5.38 12.21 17.45
C LEU A 29 -4.37 11.63 18.44
N GLY A 30 -4.83 10.98 19.50
CA GLY A 30 -3.98 10.23 20.43
C GLY A 30 -3.17 9.14 19.73
N ASP A 31 -3.82 8.33 18.91
CA ASP A 31 -3.21 7.25 18.12
C ASP A 31 -2.24 7.77 17.07
N PHE A 32 -2.51 8.94 16.48
CA PHE A 32 -1.60 9.57 15.53
C PHE A 32 -0.28 9.96 16.19
N PHE A 33 -0.33 10.76 17.27
CA PHE A 33 0.88 11.18 17.98
C PHE A 33 1.56 10.02 18.71
N GLY A 34 0.76 9.13 19.32
CA GLY A 34 1.24 7.90 19.95
C GLY A 34 1.90 6.97 18.95
N GLY A 35 1.33 6.80 17.77
CA GLY A 35 1.87 6.02 16.66
C GLY A 35 3.19 6.58 16.13
N LEU A 36 3.33 7.91 16.02
CA LEU A 36 4.61 8.54 15.67
C LEU A 36 5.69 8.29 16.73
N ALA A 37 5.34 8.42 18.01
CA ALA A 37 6.27 8.16 19.12
C ALA A 37 6.66 6.68 19.19
N ALA A 38 5.70 5.78 19.01
CA ALA A 38 5.91 4.34 18.95
C ALA A 38 6.79 3.97 17.75
N TYR A 39 6.52 4.52 16.56
CA TYR A 39 7.37 4.31 15.39
C TYR A 39 8.81 4.75 15.64
N ALA A 40 9.04 5.93 16.21
CA ALA A 40 10.38 6.41 16.52
C ALA A 40 11.13 5.53 17.53
N ARG A 41 10.41 4.93 18.49
CA ARG A 41 10.96 4.00 19.49
C ARG A 41 11.25 2.63 18.89
N GLU A 42 10.28 2.08 18.16
CA GLU A 42 10.26 0.69 17.74
C GLU A 42 10.92 0.46 16.37
N ILE A 43 11.27 1.52 15.62
CA ILE A 43 11.91 1.36 14.31
C ILE A 43 13.18 0.51 14.35
N VAL A 44 14.04 0.68 15.37
CA VAL A 44 15.28 -0.08 15.50
C VAL A 44 15.02 -1.55 15.85
N PRO A 45 14.30 -1.89 16.95
CA PRO A 45 14.04 -3.30 17.28
C PRO A 45 13.21 -4.00 16.20
N LEU A 46 12.20 -3.34 15.63
CA LEU A 46 11.40 -3.94 14.57
C LEU A 46 12.16 -4.10 13.25
N SER A 47 13.24 -3.36 13.01
CA SER A 47 14.13 -3.54 11.85
C SER A 47 15.14 -4.66 12.01
N ASN A 48 15.40 -5.14 13.24
CA ASN A 48 16.33 -6.24 13.47
C ASN A 48 15.65 -7.58 13.14
N PRO A 49 16.13 -8.36 12.16
CA PRO A 49 15.58 -9.68 11.85
C PRO A 49 16.18 -10.80 12.72
N VAL A 50 17.28 -10.54 13.44
CA VAL A 50 18.06 -11.57 14.15
C VAL A 50 17.58 -11.75 15.57
N GLY A 51 17.34 -13.00 15.98
CA GLY A 51 17.00 -13.34 17.36
C GLY A 51 15.62 -12.87 17.81
N ARG A 52 14.70 -12.65 16.86
CA ARG A 52 13.31 -12.27 17.15
C ARG A 52 12.49 -13.44 17.66
N GLU A 53 11.65 -13.18 18.65
CA GLU A 53 10.71 -14.17 19.20
C GLU A 53 9.36 -14.17 18.44
N ASP A 54 8.98 -13.06 17.80
CA ASP A 54 7.71 -12.88 17.09
C ASP A 54 7.76 -13.36 15.63
N THR A 55 8.32 -14.55 15.39
CA THR A 55 8.55 -15.10 14.04
C THR A 55 7.28 -15.19 13.20
N GLY A 56 6.13 -15.47 13.83
CA GLY A 56 4.82 -15.46 13.15
C GLY A 56 4.45 -14.10 12.57
N PHE A 57 4.69 -13.01 13.31
CA PHE A 57 4.44 -11.65 12.83
C PHE A 57 5.47 -11.24 11.76
N LEU A 58 6.75 -11.56 11.99
CA LEU A 58 7.83 -11.28 11.05
C LEU A 58 7.57 -11.93 9.68
N HIS A 59 7.15 -13.20 9.65
CA HIS A 59 6.91 -13.91 8.39
C HIS A 59 5.55 -13.56 7.78
N GLY A 60 4.50 -13.45 8.60
CA GLY A 60 3.14 -13.15 8.11
C GLY A 60 2.94 -11.72 7.62
N TRP A 61 3.70 -10.75 8.14
CA TRP A 61 3.52 -9.33 7.83
C TRP A 61 4.78 -8.67 7.30
N THR A 62 5.85 -8.64 8.09
CA THR A 62 7.06 -7.87 7.75
C THR A 62 7.70 -8.36 6.46
N THR A 63 7.92 -9.67 6.35
CA THR A 63 8.53 -10.30 5.17
C THR A 63 7.69 -10.07 3.91
N PHE A 64 6.36 -10.25 4.03
CA PHE A 64 5.43 -10.01 2.94
C PHE A 64 5.49 -8.55 2.46
N TYR A 65 5.37 -7.57 3.35
CA TYR A 65 5.40 -6.16 2.95
C TYR A 65 6.76 -5.76 2.38
N TRP A 66 7.89 -6.25 2.89
CA TRP A 66 9.19 -6.02 2.27
C TRP A 66 9.24 -6.51 0.82
N ALA A 67 8.81 -7.76 0.57
CA ALA A 67 8.78 -8.32 -0.78
C ALA A 67 7.81 -7.56 -1.71
N TRP A 68 6.66 -7.15 -1.18
CA TRP A 68 5.71 -6.31 -1.91
C TRP A 68 6.35 -4.99 -2.33
N TRP A 69 6.86 -4.20 -1.38
CA TRP A 69 7.42 -2.88 -1.69
C TRP A 69 8.64 -2.97 -2.62
N ILE A 70 9.46 -4.01 -2.49
CA ILE A 70 10.58 -4.28 -3.39
C ILE A 70 10.08 -4.58 -4.81
N SER A 71 9.09 -5.46 -4.97
CA SER A 71 8.55 -5.78 -6.32
C SER A 71 7.89 -4.58 -7.00
N TRP A 72 7.34 -3.63 -6.20
CA TRP A 72 6.71 -2.40 -6.70
C TRP A 72 7.69 -1.23 -6.93
N SER A 73 8.93 -1.33 -6.46
CA SER A 73 9.86 -0.21 -6.51
C SER A 73 10.19 0.30 -7.92
N PRO A 74 10.19 -0.51 -9.02
CA PRO A 74 10.44 0.03 -10.37
C PRO A 74 9.34 0.97 -10.84
N PHE A 75 8.10 0.56 -10.57
CA PHE A 75 6.90 1.33 -10.89
C PHE A 75 6.90 2.66 -10.13
N VAL A 76 7.03 2.59 -8.81
CA VAL A 76 7.02 3.77 -7.94
C VAL A 76 8.23 4.67 -8.22
N GLY A 77 9.41 4.08 -8.37
CA GLY A 77 10.65 4.82 -8.63
C GLY A 77 10.60 5.64 -9.93
N MET A 78 10.07 5.08 -11.02
CA MET A 78 9.89 5.84 -12.26
C MET A 78 8.89 6.98 -12.13
N PHE A 79 7.78 6.76 -11.44
CA PHE A 79 6.79 7.81 -11.21
C PHE A 79 7.40 8.96 -10.40
N ILE A 80 8.02 8.66 -9.25
CA ILE A 80 8.62 9.68 -8.37
C ILE A 80 9.74 10.41 -9.11
N ALA A 81 10.58 9.72 -9.88
CA ALA A 81 11.64 10.34 -10.67
C ALA A 81 11.08 11.36 -11.69
N ARG A 82 9.97 11.04 -12.37
CA ARG A 82 9.33 11.95 -13.34
C ARG A 82 8.79 13.22 -12.68
N VAL A 83 8.14 13.10 -11.52
CA VAL A 83 7.56 14.26 -10.82
C VAL A 83 8.58 15.07 -10.02
N SER A 84 9.80 14.54 -9.82
CA SER A 84 10.86 15.17 -9.02
C SER A 84 11.93 15.90 -9.85
N ARG A 85 11.71 16.08 -11.15
CA ARG A 85 12.67 16.78 -12.03
C ARG A 85 12.93 18.20 -11.52
N GLY A 86 14.21 18.55 -11.34
CA GLY A 86 14.64 19.86 -10.88
C GLY A 86 14.71 20.03 -9.36
N ARG A 87 14.44 18.98 -8.57
CA ARG A 87 14.65 18.97 -7.11
C ARG A 87 16.09 18.59 -6.77
N THR A 88 16.60 19.11 -5.67
CA THR A 88 17.86 18.62 -5.10
C THR A 88 17.67 17.21 -4.53
N VAL A 89 18.76 16.43 -4.46
CA VAL A 89 18.72 15.07 -3.86
C VAL A 89 18.21 15.12 -2.41
N ARG A 90 18.57 16.16 -1.65
CA ARG A 90 18.12 16.31 -0.26
C ARG A 90 16.61 16.57 -0.17
N GLU A 91 16.08 17.50 -0.96
CA GLU A 91 14.64 17.77 -0.99
C GLU A 91 13.86 16.53 -1.43
N PHE A 92 14.37 15.82 -2.45
CA PHE A 92 13.78 14.58 -2.92
C PHE A 92 13.66 13.55 -1.79
N ILE A 93 14.76 13.22 -1.12
CA ILE A 93 14.77 12.21 -0.05
C ILE A 93 13.85 12.63 1.10
N THR A 94 13.94 13.87 1.58
CA THR A 94 13.14 14.35 2.71
C THR A 94 11.64 14.30 2.39
N CYS A 95 11.21 14.80 1.23
CA CYS A 95 9.81 14.82 0.86
C CYS A 95 9.25 13.41 0.63
N VAL A 96 9.99 12.55 -0.07
CA VAL A 96 9.56 11.18 -0.40
C VAL A 96 9.47 10.29 0.83
N LEU A 97 10.31 10.53 1.85
CA LEU A 97 10.24 9.77 3.09
C LEU A 97 9.19 10.32 4.07
N LEU A 98 9.16 11.63 4.31
CA LEU A 98 8.35 12.19 5.40
C LEU A 98 6.87 12.33 5.02
N ILE A 99 6.55 12.84 3.83
CA ILE A 99 5.16 13.15 3.47
C ILE A 99 4.31 11.87 3.43
N PRO A 100 4.70 10.79 2.71
CA PRO A 100 3.90 9.57 2.67
C PRO A 100 3.82 8.90 4.04
N SER A 101 4.90 8.89 4.82
CA SER A 101 4.90 8.28 6.16
C SER A 101 3.88 8.96 7.09
N LEU A 102 3.83 10.30 7.11
CA LEU A 102 2.87 11.03 7.93
C LEU A 102 1.42 10.75 7.49
N VAL A 103 1.17 10.71 6.18
CA VAL A 103 -0.16 10.36 5.64
C VAL A 103 -0.53 8.93 6.03
N CYS A 104 0.40 7.98 5.94
CA CYS A 104 0.17 6.59 6.36
C CYS A 104 -0.14 6.49 7.85
N VAL A 105 0.61 7.15 8.72
CA VAL A 105 0.35 7.11 10.17
C VAL A 105 -1.01 7.72 10.48
N PHE A 106 -1.36 8.85 9.86
CA PHE A 106 -2.67 9.48 10.05
C PHE A 106 -3.82 8.62 9.50
N TRP A 107 -3.62 7.97 8.36
CA TRP A 107 -4.59 7.02 7.80
C TRP A 107 -4.81 5.83 8.73
N MET A 108 -3.73 5.23 9.24
CA MET A 108 -3.84 4.09 10.16
C MET A 108 -4.45 4.49 11.50
N ALA A 109 -4.11 5.66 12.04
CA ALA A 109 -4.76 6.19 13.23
C ALA A 109 -6.26 6.42 13.01
N THR A 110 -6.64 6.95 11.84
CA THR A 110 -8.05 7.23 11.53
C THR A 110 -8.87 5.96 11.32
N PHE A 111 -8.48 5.10 10.38
CA PHE A 111 -9.25 3.90 10.06
C PHE A 111 -9.00 2.75 11.05
N GLY A 112 -7.72 2.47 11.32
CA GLY A 112 -7.31 1.41 12.24
C GLY A 112 -7.63 1.75 13.70
N GLY A 113 -7.35 2.98 14.15
CA GLY A 113 -7.70 3.43 15.50
C GLY A 113 -9.21 3.42 15.75
N THR A 114 -10.02 3.85 14.77
CA THR A 114 -11.49 3.71 14.86
C THR A 114 -11.92 2.24 14.97
N ALA A 115 -11.37 1.36 14.13
CA ALA A 115 -11.68 -0.07 14.18
C ALA A 115 -11.27 -0.71 15.53
N ILE A 116 -10.11 -0.33 16.07
CA ILE A 116 -9.65 -0.79 17.39
C ILE A 116 -10.58 -0.29 18.49
N THR A 117 -10.99 0.99 18.43
CA THR A 117 -11.92 1.56 19.41
C THR A 117 -13.26 0.82 19.41
N GLN A 118 -13.81 0.54 18.23
CA GLN A 118 -15.04 -0.25 18.08
C GLN A 118 -14.90 -1.65 18.70
N VAL A 119 -13.77 -2.33 18.49
CA VAL A 119 -13.51 -3.63 19.12
C VAL A 119 -13.36 -3.53 20.64
N VAL A 120 -12.68 -2.50 21.14
CA VAL A 120 -12.48 -2.30 22.58
C VAL A 120 -13.79 -1.97 23.31
N GLU A 121 -14.63 -1.12 22.71
CA GLU A 121 -15.91 -0.69 23.28
C GLU A 121 -17.01 -1.73 23.12
N GLY A 122 -17.10 -2.37 21.94
CA GLY A 122 -18.12 -3.37 21.61
C GLY A 122 -17.73 -4.81 21.93
N ALA A 123 -16.47 -5.09 22.29
CA ALA A 123 -15.93 -6.42 22.54
C ALA A 123 -16.32 -7.43 21.43
N GLN A 124 -16.92 -8.57 21.78
CA GLN A 124 -17.33 -9.60 20.82
C GLN A 124 -18.58 -9.22 20.00
N ASP A 125 -19.30 -8.17 20.42
CA ASP A 125 -20.50 -7.68 19.72
C ASP A 125 -20.15 -6.68 18.61
N SER A 126 -18.92 -6.17 18.57
CA SER A 126 -18.47 -5.32 17.46
C SER A 126 -18.50 -6.08 16.14
N GLY A 127 -19.03 -5.44 15.09
CA GLY A 127 -19.01 -5.94 13.74
C GLY A 127 -17.58 -6.15 13.23
N VAL A 128 -16.63 -5.31 13.65
CA VAL A 128 -15.21 -5.50 13.35
C VAL A 128 -14.68 -6.78 13.99
N PHE A 129 -14.97 -7.02 15.28
CA PHE A 129 -14.53 -8.25 15.96
C PHE A 129 -15.08 -9.49 15.25
N GLN A 130 -16.39 -9.54 15.03
CA GLN A 130 -17.05 -10.72 14.46
C GLN A 130 -16.52 -11.09 13.07
N ASN A 131 -16.25 -10.09 12.23
CA ASN A 131 -15.82 -10.32 10.86
C ASN A 131 -14.30 -10.52 10.74
N VAL A 132 -13.50 -9.73 11.45
CA VAL A 132 -12.04 -9.68 11.25
C VAL A 132 -11.29 -10.61 12.19
N ILE A 133 -11.73 -10.69 13.46
CA ILE A 133 -11.05 -11.49 14.49
C ILE A 133 -11.72 -12.87 14.62
N GLY A 134 -13.05 -12.90 14.75
CA GLY A 134 -13.82 -14.13 14.95
C GLY A 134 -13.89 -15.01 13.70
N ALA A 135 -14.28 -14.44 12.55
CA ALA A 135 -14.44 -15.17 11.30
C ALA A 135 -13.22 -15.09 10.35
N TYR A 136 -12.21 -14.28 10.68
CA TYR A 136 -11.01 -14.04 9.85
C TYR A 136 -11.33 -13.69 8.38
N ARG A 137 -12.04 -12.59 8.18
CA ARG A 137 -12.44 -12.08 6.86
C ARG A 137 -11.86 -10.68 6.61
N PRO A 138 -10.54 -10.57 6.39
CA PRO A 138 -9.87 -9.28 6.27
C PRO A 138 -10.41 -8.42 5.12
N GLU A 139 -10.92 -9.04 4.05
CA GLU A 139 -11.48 -8.37 2.86
C GLU A 139 -12.72 -7.51 3.15
N ILE A 140 -13.44 -7.77 4.24
CA ILE A 140 -14.62 -6.98 4.64
C ILE A 140 -14.36 -6.01 5.81
N SER A 141 -13.13 -5.95 6.32
CA SER A 141 -12.78 -5.18 7.53
C SER A 141 -13.17 -3.70 7.44
N LEU A 142 -12.88 -3.06 6.30
CA LEU A 142 -13.23 -1.66 6.07
C LEU A 142 -14.74 -1.44 6.21
N PHE A 143 -15.54 -2.30 5.59
CA PHE A 143 -17.00 -2.19 5.58
C PHE A 143 -17.60 -2.54 6.94
N ALA A 144 -17.01 -3.50 7.66
CA ALA A 144 -17.39 -3.80 9.04
C ALA A 144 -17.20 -2.58 9.95
N MET A 145 -16.07 -1.87 9.82
CA MET A 145 -15.80 -0.64 10.57
C MET A 145 -16.77 0.50 10.19
N LEU A 146 -16.95 0.74 8.88
CA LEU A 146 -17.86 1.78 8.38
C LEU A 146 -19.32 1.54 8.79
N ARG A 147 -19.72 0.28 9.03
CA ARG A 147 -21.08 -0.08 9.44
C ARG A 147 -21.47 0.47 10.81
N GLU A 148 -20.50 0.65 11.69
CA GLU A 148 -20.71 1.21 13.03
C GLU A 148 -20.64 2.75 13.04
N LEU A 149 -20.38 3.38 11.89
CA LEU A 149 -20.40 4.84 11.72
C LEU A 149 -21.71 5.30 11.04
N PRO A 150 -22.10 6.58 11.22
CA PRO A 150 -23.25 7.13 10.49
C PRO A 150 -23.03 7.04 8.96
N LEU A 151 -24.13 7.05 8.19
CA LEU A 151 -24.08 6.99 6.72
C LEU A 151 -23.37 5.74 6.15
N ALA A 152 -23.30 4.66 6.91
CA ALA A 152 -22.64 3.39 6.56
C ALA A 152 -22.85 2.94 5.10
N SER A 153 -24.08 2.98 4.59
CA SER A 153 -24.38 2.56 3.22
C SER A 153 -23.71 3.46 2.17
N ILE A 154 -23.66 4.77 2.42
CA ILE A 154 -23.06 5.76 1.52
C ILE A 154 -21.54 5.62 1.55
N THR A 155 -20.95 5.52 2.74
CA THR A 155 -19.50 5.42 2.92
C THR A 155 -18.96 4.07 2.43
N SER A 156 -19.74 3.00 2.60
CA SER A 156 -19.43 1.69 2.01
C SER A 156 -19.49 1.72 0.48
N LEU A 157 -20.52 2.34 -0.11
CA LEU A 157 -20.58 2.53 -1.56
C LEU A 157 -19.39 3.35 -2.08
N LEU A 158 -19.03 4.43 -1.38
CA LEU A 158 -17.85 5.23 -1.68
C LEU A 158 -16.57 4.39 -1.58
N GLY A 159 -16.44 3.54 -0.55
CA GLY A 159 -15.32 2.60 -0.38
C GLY A 159 -15.19 1.63 -1.56
N VAL A 160 -16.30 1.06 -2.04
CA VAL A 160 -16.30 0.20 -3.24
C VAL A 160 -15.83 0.98 -4.47
N ILE A 161 -16.36 2.19 -4.70
CA ILE A 161 -15.96 3.05 -5.81
C ILE A 161 -14.46 3.36 -5.73
N LEU A 162 -13.95 3.72 -4.56
CA LEU A 162 -12.53 3.99 -4.32
C LEU A 162 -11.66 2.77 -4.65
N VAL A 163 -12.01 1.58 -4.16
CA VAL A 163 -11.25 0.36 -4.45
C VAL A 163 -11.18 0.08 -5.95
N VAL A 164 -12.31 0.24 -6.65
CA VAL A 164 -12.36 0.07 -8.11
C VAL A 164 -11.49 1.09 -8.83
N ILE A 165 -11.57 2.37 -8.47
CA ILE A 165 -10.77 3.40 -9.12
C ILE A 165 -9.28 3.24 -8.80
N PHE A 166 -8.91 2.94 -7.54
CA PHE A 166 -7.52 2.63 -7.18
C PHE A 166 -6.99 1.45 -7.97
N PHE A 167 -7.77 0.38 -8.14
CA PHE A 167 -7.39 -0.77 -8.94
C PHE A 167 -7.15 -0.38 -10.41
N VAL A 168 -8.13 0.29 -11.05
CA VAL A 168 -8.04 0.69 -12.45
C VAL A 168 -6.87 1.65 -12.69
N THR A 169 -6.69 2.64 -11.81
CA THR A 169 -5.60 3.64 -11.94
C THR A 169 -4.22 3.03 -11.71
N SER A 170 -4.10 2.10 -10.75
CA SER A 170 -2.84 1.40 -10.49
C SER A 170 -2.49 0.43 -11.61
N SER A 171 -3.45 -0.33 -12.12
CA SER A 171 -3.26 -1.27 -13.23
C SER A 171 -2.83 -0.56 -14.50
N ASP A 172 -3.50 0.52 -14.91
CA ASP A 172 -3.10 1.28 -16.11
C ASP A 172 -1.68 1.86 -15.99
N SER A 173 -1.34 2.39 -14.80
CA SER A 173 -0.01 2.96 -14.54
C SER A 173 1.07 1.85 -14.52
N GLY A 174 0.76 0.69 -13.95
CA GLY A 174 1.64 -0.49 -13.92
C GLY A 174 1.92 -1.04 -15.31
N SER A 175 0.87 -1.22 -16.11
CA SER A 175 0.99 -1.69 -17.49
C SER A 175 1.78 -0.72 -18.37
N LEU A 176 1.64 0.60 -18.17
CA LEU A 176 2.48 1.59 -18.87
C LEU A 176 3.97 1.42 -18.55
N VAL A 177 4.30 1.09 -17.30
CA VAL A 177 5.68 0.86 -16.87
C VAL A 177 6.25 -0.43 -17.48
N ILE A 178 5.49 -1.53 -17.45
CA ILE A 178 5.91 -2.78 -18.06
C ILE A 178 6.09 -2.62 -19.57
N ASP A 179 5.16 -1.92 -20.22
CA ASP A 179 5.21 -1.57 -21.64
C ASP A 179 6.48 -0.76 -21.99
N THR A 180 6.79 0.26 -21.18
CA THR A 180 8.01 1.08 -21.37
C THR A 180 9.28 0.23 -21.24
N ILE A 181 9.37 -0.63 -20.21
CA ILE A 181 10.55 -1.48 -19.97
C ILE A 181 10.73 -2.49 -21.12
N THR A 182 9.64 -3.14 -21.52
CA THR A 182 9.65 -4.19 -22.57
C THR A 182 9.84 -3.61 -23.97
N ALA A 183 9.52 -2.33 -24.18
CA ALA A 183 9.84 -1.58 -25.40
C ALA A 183 11.27 -0.99 -25.42
N GLY A 184 12.13 -1.35 -24.46
CA GLY A 184 13.52 -0.87 -24.39
C GLY A 184 13.64 0.59 -23.91
N GLY A 185 12.68 1.06 -23.12
CA GLY A 185 12.64 2.44 -22.60
C GLY A 185 11.91 3.45 -23.49
N LYS A 186 11.32 3.01 -24.60
CA LYS A 186 10.51 3.87 -25.47
C LYS A 186 9.21 4.27 -24.78
N VAL A 187 8.96 5.57 -24.72
CA VAL A 187 7.75 6.13 -24.07
C VAL A 187 6.52 6.00 -24.98
N ASP A 188 6.72 6.01 -26.30
CA ASP A 188 5.68 5.80 -27.31
C ASP A 188 5.71 4.34 -27.82
N ALA A 189 5.32 3.42 -26.96
CA ALA A 189 5.12 2.02 -27.34
C ALA A 189 3.72 1.82 -27.98
N PRO A 190 3.53 0.79 -28.83
CA PRO A 190 2.25 0.54 -29.49
C PRO A 190 1.13 0.29 -28.47
N VAL A 191 -0.04 0.91 -28.68
CA VAL A 191 -1.20 0.77 -27.77
C VAL A 191 -1.61 -0.70 -27.56
N ILE A 192 -1.43 -1.55 -28.58
CA ILE A 192 -1.74 -2.99 -28.50
C ILE A 192 -0.86 -3.68 -27.45
N GLN A 193 0.42 -3.31 -27.33
CA GLN A 193 1.33 -3.87 -26.34
C GLN A 193 0.88 -3.50 -24.91
N ARG A 194 0.45 -2.25 -24.71
CA ARG A 194 -0.14 -1.82 -23.44
C ARG A 194 -1.44 -2.56 -23.09
N ILE A 195 -2.32 -2.78 -24.07
CA ILE A 195 -3.55 -3.56 -23.87
C ILE A 195 -3.22 -5.00 -23.48
N PHE A 196 -2.22 -5.60 -24.12
CA PHE A 196 -1.74 -6.93 -23.78
C PHE A 196 -1.30 -7.01 -22.31
N TRP A 197 -0.47 -6.08 -21.84
CA TRP A 197 0.00 -6.07 -20.45
C TRP A 197 -1.13 -5.88 -19.45
N CYS A 198 -2.08 -4.98 -19.73
CA CYS A 198 -3.26 -4.76 -18.89
C CYS A 198 -4.13 -6.03 -18.75
N ILE A 199 -4.39 -6.73 -19.86
CA ILE A 199 -5.17 -7.98 -19.84
C ILE A 199 -4.39 -9.09 -19.13
N PHE A 200 -3.09 -9.20 -19.39
CA PHE A 200 -2.25 -10.25 -18.82
C PHE A 200 -2.11 -10.13 -17.30
N GLU A 201 -1.85 -8.93 -16.79
CA GLU A 201 -1.83 -8.66 -15.34
C GLU A 201 -3.17 -9.00 -14.68
N GLY A 202 -4.29 -8.61 -15.30
CA GLY A 202 -5.63 -8.94 -14.82
C GLY A 202 -5.91 -10.45 -14.81
N ALA A 203 -5.46 -11.17 -15.85
CA ALA A 203 -5.59 -12.63 -15.92
C ALA A 203 -4.77 -13.33 -14.83
N VAL A 204 -3.52 -12.88 -14.62
CA VAL A 204 -2.66 -13.38 -13.53
C VAL A 204 -3.31 -13.14 -12.17
N ALA A 205 -3.82 -11.94 -11.91
CA ALA A 205 -4.53 -11.61 -10.67
C ALA A 205 -5.77 -12.50 -10.47
N ALA A 206 -6.57 -12.71 -11.53
CA ALA A 206 -7.75 -13.57 -11.47
C ALA A 206 -7.39 -15.02 -11.14
N VAL A 207 -6.37 -15.59 -11.78
CA VAL A 207 -5.90 -16.96 -11.52
C VAL A 207 -5.42 -17.11 -10.07
N LEU A 208 -4.67 -16.14 -9.54
CA LEU A 208 -4.19 -16.17 -8.16
C LEU A 208 -5.33 -16.02 -7.15
N LEU A 209 -6.32 -15.18 -7.44
CA LEU A 209 -7.48 -14.98 -6.57
C LEU A 209 -8.40 -16.21 -6.53
N ILE A 210 -8.54 -16.94 -7.65
CA ILE A 210 -9.23 -18.24 -7.68
C ILE A 210 -8.45 -19.27 -6.83
N GLY A 211 -7.13 -19.06 -6.67
CA GLY A 211 -6.22 -19.89 -5.91
C GLY A 211 -5.98 -21.24 -6.59
N ALA A 212 -4.92 -21.93 -6.21
CA ALA A 212 -4.63 -23.27 -6.74
C ALA A 212 -5.65 -24.35 -6.28
N ALA A 213 -6.61 -24.04 -5.40
CA ALA A 213 -7.62 -24.99 -4.90
C ALA A 213 -8.82 -24.32 -4.16
N GLY A 214 -9.29 -23.13 -4.57
CA GLY A 214 -10.59 -22.59 -4.13
C GLY A 214 -10.76 -22.17 -2.67
N THR A 215 -9.70 -22.09 -1.85
CA THR A 215 -9.82 -21.75 -0.42
C THR A 215 -8.83 -20.72 0.12
N ALA A 216 -7.92 -20.18 -0.71
CA ALA A 216 -6.86 -19.27 -0.23
C ALA A 216 -6.29 -18.34 -1.33
N GLY A 217 -7.14 -17.48 -1.91
CA GLY A 217 -6.72 -16.53 -2.94
C GLY A 217 -5.68 -15.53 -2.44
N LEU A 218 -5.81 -15.06 -1.19
CA LEU A 218 -4.85 -14.13 -0.59
C LEU A 218 -3.48 -14.77 -0.37
N ASP A 219 -3.44 -16.01 0.13
CA ASP A 219 -2.17 -16.71 0.37
C ASP A 219 -1.42 -16.97 -0.94
N SER A 220 -2.16 -17.30 -2.01
CA SER A 220 -1.59 -17.49 -3.35
C SER A 220 -0.95 -16.19 -3.88
N LEU A 221 -1.62 -15.05 -3.68
CA LEU A 221 -1.08 -13.72 -4.00
C LEU A 221 0.17 -13.41 -3.18
N GLN A 222 0.13 -13.63 -1.86
CA GLN A 222 1.26 -13.35 -0.96
C GLN A 222 2.49 -14.20 -1.32
N ALA A 223 2.30 -15.50 -1.57
CA ALA A 223 3.40 -16.41 -1.94
C ALA A 223 4.11 -15.98 -3.23
N MET A 224 3.35 -15.54 -4.24
CA MET A 224 3.91 -15.07 -5.50
C MET A 224 4.67 -13.75 -5.34
N VAL A 225 4.15 -12.82 -4.55
CA VAL A 225 4.83 -11.55 -4.23
C VAL A 225 6.15 -11.81 -3.50
N ILE A 226 6.16 -12.73 -2.52
CA ILE A 226 7.38 -13.08 -1.78
C ILE A 226 8.45 -13.67 -2.71
N SER A 227 8.04 -14.61 -3.57
CA SER A 227 8.94 -15.30 -4.50
C SER A 227 9.58 -14.34 -5.51
N THR A 228 8.79 -13.44 -6.09
CA THR A 228 9.26 -12.46 -7.08
C THR A 228 10.05 -11.30 -6.45
N GLY A 229 9.63 -10.83 -5.26
CA GLY A 229 10.32 -9.79 -4.51
C GLY A 229 11.75 -10.18 -4.11
N LEU A 230 11.99 -11.46 -3.78
CA LEU A 230 13.34 -11.95 -3.47
C LEU A 230 14.29 -11.78 -4.67
N LEU A 231 13.87 -12.17 -5.87
CA LEU A 231 14.68 -12.00 -7.08
C LEU A 231 14.98 -10.52 -7.35
N PHE A 232 13.98 -9.67 -7.17
CA PHE A 232 14.13 -8.24 -7.41
C PHE A 232 14.98 -7.53 -6.33
N THR A 233 15.07 -8.10 -5.13
CA THR A 233 15.97 -7.62 -4.06
C THR A 233 17.42 -7.58 -4.55
N MET A 234 17.87 -8.61 -5.28
CA MET A 234 19.23 -8.65 -5.84
C MET A 234 19.48 -7.52 -6.83
N VAL A 235 18.48 -7.18 -7.65
CA VAL A 235 18.55 -6.06 -8.59
C VAL A 235 18.67 -4.74 -7.83
N LEU A 236 17.87 -4.53 -6.78
CA LEU A 236 17.93 -3.32 -5.97
C LEU A 236 19.28 -3.13 -5.28
N LEU A 237 19.89 -4.19 -4.77
CA LEU A 237 21.24 -4.10 -4.17
C LEU A 237 22.28 -3.63 -5.19
N VAL A 238 22.22 -4.12 -6.42
CA VAL A 238 23.08 -3.64 -7.52
C VAL A 238 22.77 -2.18 -7.84
N MET A 239 21.49 -1.78 -7.85
CA MET A 239 21.10 -0.38 -8.06
C MET A 239 21.59 0.56 -6.96
N CYS A 240 21.56 0.15 -5.69
CA CYS A 240 22.13 0.92 -4.59
C CYS A 240 23.61 1.18 -4.81
N TRP A 241 24.36 0.15 -5.22
CA TRP A 241 25.78 0.31 -5.56
C TRP A 241 25.99 1.22 -6.79
N ALA A 242 25.17 1.07 -7.83
CA ALA A 242 25.24 1.90 -9.03
C ALA A 242 24.96 3.38 -8.73
N ILE A 243 23.96 3.68 -7.89
CA ILE A 243 23.65 5.06 -7.44
C ILE A 243 24.83 5.63 -6.64
N PHE A 244 25.39 4.87 -5.71
CA PHE A 244 26.55 5.29 -4.94
C PHE A 244 27.74 5.64 -5.86
N LYS A 245 28.03 4.77 -6.84
CA LYS A 245 29.10 5.00 -7.82
C LYS A 245 28.81 6.22 -8.69
N GLY A 246 27.57 6.38 -9.16
CA GLY A 246 27.14 7.50 -9.99
C GLY A 246 27.30 8.85 -9.27
N LEU A 247 26.74 8.96 -8.06
CA LEU A 247 26.85 10.18 -7.24
C LEU A 247 28.29 10.51 -6.86
N LYS A 248 29.13 9.50 -6.62
CA LYS A 248 30.57 9.73 -6.32
C LYS A 248 31.34 10.25 -7.54
N SER A 249 30.90 9.92 -8.76
CA SER A 249 31.53 10.38 -10.00
C SER A 249 31.12 11.78 -10.44
N GLU A 250 30.07 12.34 -9.82
CA GLU A 250 29.54 13.66 -10.12
C GLU A 250 30.44 14.75 -9.50
N HIS A 251 30.73 15.82 -10.25
CA HIS A 251 31.44 16.98 -9.70
C HIS A 251 30.52 17.72 -8.73
N ARG A 252 31.06 18.07 -7.55
CA ARG A 252 30.34 18.79 -6.49
C ARG A 252 29.91 20.19 -6.90
#